data_AF-A0A433QX07-F1
#
_entry.id   AF-A0A433QX07-F1
#
_cell.length_a   1.000
_cell.length_b   1.000
_cell.length_c   1.000
_cell.angle_alpha   90.00
_cell.angle_beta   90.00
_cell.angle_gamma   90.00
#
_symmetry.space_group_name_H-M   'P 1'
#
loop_
_entity.id
_entity.type
_entity.pdbx_description
1 polymer ?
#
loop_
_entity_poly.entity_id
_entity_poly.type
_entity_poly.pdbx_seq_one_letter_code
_entity_poly.pdbx_strand_id
1 'polypeptide(L)'
;MSMSAPNVSGSISGISPNCDELLAVIVSSAGAPPDVIPKRLLPALKNASSQIFLLSTSDGKDPLTVLDPEKNTIGFLYFVTTRSYIDRPNNVPGLIQHLVNFINKFDPEEAKLAIDRWSGEILEAYGYPRGIEQACIRHWEGRLNSGHTLSITPQPVLAIRPLVTAIQRLAPTPAHLTTLHYRFIKICLLSKHYKDALAVLDNDIEEVDPQTRWFGTCWLNNCVFTILETCQRLSINVEDVLLYHYYGGMAYIGMKRFDRALEFFSLVISSPSQVTSAIQIEAHKKYVLVSLLEHGKLLPLPKYTTQVVLRVFKNNCGGYLEFAQAFESLNVTRVKNEFAKVADMFTKDKNLGLARQVLQALYCRNIQQLTQTYMTLSLADIAKQVGLEGPRAVHEAEELVVQMVRLY
;
A
#
# COMPACT_ATOMS: atom_id res chain seq x y z
N MET A 1 -20.80 31.29 -64.07
CA MET A 1 -20.47 29.96 -63.49
C MET A 1 -19.19 30.09 -62.69
N SER A 2 -19.14 29.44 -61.51
CA SER A 2 -18.04 29.26 -60.53
C SER A 2 -17.39 30.53 -59.95
N MET A 3 -17.67 30.92 -58.70
CA MET A 3 -17.28 30.36 -57.38
C MET A 3 -15.87 30.75 -56.89
N SER A 4 -15.85 31.81 -56.07
CA SER A 4 -15.26 31.95 -54.72
C SER A 4 -13.97 31.21 -54.31
N ALA A 5 -12.98 32.01 -53.85
CA ALA A 5 -12.51 32.04 -52.45
C ALA A 5 -11.49 33.18 -52.22
N PRO A 6 -11.56 33.98 -51.13
CA PRO A 6 -10.43 34.77 -50.66
C PRO A 6 -9.63 34.03 -49.58
N ASN A 7 -8.32 34.23 -49.63
CA ASN A 7 -7.32 33.83 -48.64
C ASN A 7 -7.75 34.18 -47.20
N VAL A 8 -7.71 33.19 -46.31
CA VAL A 8 -7.56 33.42 -44.87
C VAL A 8 -6.30 32.70 -44.41
N SER A 9 -5.17 33.39 -44.51
CA SER A 9 -3.98 33.10 -43.74
C SER A 9 -4.21 33.61 -42.31
N GLY A 10 -4.82 32.77 -41.48
CA GLY A 10 -4.94 32.97 -40.04
C GLY A 10 -3.80 32.26 -39.33
N SER A 11 -2.71 32.97 -39.08
CA SER A 11 -1.67 32.60 -38.13
C SER A 11 -2.28 32.42 -36.73
N ILE A 12 -2.39 31.18 -36.24
CA ILE A 12 -2.69 30.92 -34.82
C ILE A 12 -1.37 31.01 -34.06
N SER A 13 -0.97 32.24 -33.77
CA SER A 13 0.13 32.57 -32.86
C SER A 13 -0.40 32.70 -31.44
N GLY A 14 0.17 31.90 -30.53
CA GLY A 14 0.33 32.19 -29.09
C GLY A 14 -0.82 32.87 -28.35
N ILE A 15 -1.73 32.08 -27.78
CA ILE A 15 -2.58 32.51 -26.67
C ILE A 15 -2.20 31.61 -25.49
N SER A 16 -1.62 32.19 -24.44
CA SER A 16 -1.56 31.55 -23.13
C SER A 16 -3.01 31.25 -22.71
N PRO A 17 -3.42 29.99 -22.47
CA PRO A 17 -4.82 29.70 -22.20
C PRO A 17 -5.28 30.48 -20.97
N ASN A 18 -6.35 31.26 -21.08
CA ASN A 18 -6.98 31.85 -19.90
C ASN A 18 -7.72 30.74 -19.13
N CYS A 19 -7.84 30.86 -17.80
CA CYS A 19 -8.50 29.84 -16.96
C CYS A 19 -9.93 29.52 -17.45
N ASP A 20 -10.67 30.56 -17.86
CA ASP A 20 -12.04 30.43 -18.36
C ASP A 20 -12.13 29.72 -19.72
N GLU A 21 -11.13 29.88 -20.59
CA GLU A 21 -11.07 29.16 -21.88
C GLU A 21 -10.84 27.67 -21.65
N LEU A 22 -9.95 27.33 -20.70
CA LEU A 22 -9.71 25.94 -20.33
C LEU A 22 -10.96 25.30 -19.69
N LEU A 23 -11.67 26.05 -18.84
CA LEU A 23 -12.94 25.60 -18.26
C LEU A 23 -14.03 25.41 -19.32
N ALA A 24 -14.14 26.29 -20.30
CA ALA A 24 -15.07 26.13 -21.42
C ALA A 24 -14.74 24.87 -22.27
N VAL A 25 -13.46 24.57 -22.48
CA VAL A 25 -13.02 23.33 -23.15
C VAL A 25 -13.40 22.10 -22.34
N ILE A 26 -13.22 22.12 -21.02
CA ILE A 26 -13.61 21.02 -20.13
C ILE A 26 -15.13 20.81 -20.15
N VAL A 27 -15.92 21.87 -19.92
CA VAL A 27 -17.38 21.78 -19.87
C VAL A 27 -17.98 21.40 -21.23
N SER A 28 -17.40 21.86 -22.34
CA SER A 28 -17.85 21.47 -23.69
C SER A 28 -17.47 20.03 -24.06
N SER A 29 -16.55 19.40 -23.33
CA SER A 29 -16.20 17.99 -23.48
C SER A 29 -17.01 17.04 -22.60
N ALA A 30 -17.85 17.58 -21.70
CA ALA A 30 -18.75 16.80 -20.86
C ALA A 30 -19.74 15.98 -21.71
N GLY A 31 -19.72 14.65 -21.57
CA GLY A 31 -20.58 13.73 -22.33
C GLY A 31 -20.10 13.44 -23.76
N ALA A 32 -18.87 13.81 -24.12
CA ALA A 32 -18.26 13.37 -25.37
C ALA A 32 -18.00 11.85 -25.34
N PRO A 33 -18.08 11.15 -26.49
CA PRO A 33 -17.78 9.72 -26.54
C PRO A 33 -16.32 9.44 -26.12
N PRO A 34 -16.04 8.26 -25.52
CA PRO A 34 -14.76 7.95 -24.89
C PRO A 34 -13.55 8.02 -25.84
N ASP A 35 -13.76 8.01 -27.16
CA ASP A 35 -12.71 8.15 -28.18
C ASP A 35 -12.27 9.61 -28.43
N VAL A 36 -13.10 10.59 -28.09
CA VAL A 36 -12.88 12.02 -28.37
C VAL A 36 -12.15 12.69 -27.21
N ILE A 37 -12.38 12.23 -25.99
CA ILE A 37 -11.78 12.74 -24.76
C ILE A 37 -10.24 12.66 -24.80
N PRO A 38 -9.61 11.52 -25.16
CA PRO A 38 -8.15 11.42 -25.22
C PRO A 38 -7.51 12.25 -26.35
N LYS A 39 -8.27 12.54 -27.41
CA LYS A 39 -7.77 13.25 -28.61
C LYS A 39 -7.85 14.76 -28.48
N ARG A 40 -8.82 15.29 -27.71
CA ARG A 40 -9.08 16.74 -27.61
C ARG A 40 -8.80 17.30 -26.21
N LEU A 41 -9.26 16.64 -25.16
CA LEU A 41 -9.18 17.16 -23.79
C LEU A 41 -7.82 16.90 -23.15
N LEU A 42 -7.30 15.68 -23.23
CA LEU A 42 -6.02 15.32 -22.61
C LEU A 42 -4.82 16.14 -23.13
N PRO A 43 -4.68 16.42 -24.45
CA PRO A 43 -3.59 17.27 -24.94
C PRO A 43 -3.73 18.72 -24.47
N ALA A 44 -4.94 19.26 -24.44
CA ALA A 44 -5.20 20.63 -23.95
C ALA A 44 -4.83 20.78 -22.47
N LEU A 45 -5.19 19.79 -21.63
CA LEU A 45 -4.83 19.77 -20.21
C LEU A 45 -3.33 19.53 -19.98
N LYS A 46 -2.68 18.69 -20.78
CA LYS A 46 -1.23 18.43 -20.67
C LYS A 46 -0.36 19.60 -21.11
N ASN A 47 -0.82 20.37 -22.09
CA ASN A 47 -0.10 21.53 -22.61
C ASN A 47 -0.39 22.82 -21.82
N ALA A 48 -1.41 22.84 -20.96
CA ALA A 48 -1.70 23.97 -20.09
C ALA A 48 -0.60 24.15 -19.03
N SER A 49 -0.24 25.41 -18.73
CA SER A 49 0.73 25.71 -17.69
C SER A 49 0.15 25.45 -16.29
N SER A 50 0.99 24.98 -15.37
CA SER A 50 0.60 24.70 -13.98
C SER A 50 0.01 25.92 -13.26
N GLN A 51 0.37 27.14 -13.68
CA GLN A 51 -0.15 28.39 -13.14
C GLN A 51 -1.65 28.61 -13.44
N ILE A 52 -2.14 28.14 -14.60
CA ILE A 52 -3.55 28.32 -14.99
C ILE A 52 -4.49 27.60 -14.02
N PHE A 53 -4.06 26.44 -13.51
CA PHE A 53 -4.85 25.65 -12.57
C PHE A 53 -4.98 26.29 -11.18
N LEU A 54 -4.15 27.30 -10.86
CA LEU A 54 -4.19 28.04 -9.59
C LEU A 54 -5.05 29.31 -9.69
N LEU A 55 -5.37 29.76 -10.90
CA LEU A 55 -6.15 30.98 -11.12
C LEU A 55 -7.63 30.76 -10.75
N SER A 56 -8.25 31.83 -10.25
CA SER A 56 -9.70 31.93 -10.14
C SER A 56 -10.31 32.27 -11.50
N THR A 57 -11.60 31.98 -11.67
CA THR A 57 -12.37 32.43 -12.84
C THR A 57 -12.41 33.96 -12.91
N SER A 58 -12.73 34.53 -14.08
CA SER A 58 -12.95 35.98 -14.21
C SER A 58 -14.03 36.53 -13.26
N ASP A 59 -15.00 35.70 -12.86
CA ASP A 59 -16.03 36.00 -11.87
C ASP A 59 -15.55 35.91 -10.40
N GLY A 60 -14.28 35.60 -10.16
CA GLY A 60 -13.71 35.41 -8.82
C GLY A 60 -14.17 34.13 -8.11
N LYS A 61 -14.87 33.22 -8.81
CA LYS A 61 -15.27 31.92 -8.29
C LYS A 61 -14.15 30.90 -8.46
N ASP A 62 -14.12 29.93 -7.54
CA ASP A 62 -13.19 28.81 -7.63
C ASP A 62 -13.61 27.85 -8.77
N PRO A 63 -12.75 27.59 -9.78
CA PRO A 63 -12.92 26.51 -10.77
C PRO A 63 -13.47 25.18 -10.23
N LEU A 64 -13.04 24.76 -9.03
CA LEU A 64 -13.48 23.50 -8.40
C LEU A 64 -14.93 23.52 -7.87
N THR A 65 -15.55 24.70 -7.81
CA THR A 65 -16.98 24.86 -7.49
C THR A 65 -17.86 24.91 -8.73
N VAL A 66 -17.28 25.24 -9.89
CA VAL A 66 -17.98 25.36 -11.18
C VAL A 66 -18.01 24.02 -11.91
N LEU A 67 -16.93 23.24 -11.81
CA LEU A 67 -16.82 21.93 -12.44
C LEU A 67 -17.65 20.88 -11.70
N ASP A 68 -18.48 20.16 -12.46
CA ASP A 68 -19.24 19.00 -11.97
C ASP A 68 -18.33 17.75 -11.96
N PRO A 69 -18.10 17.11 -10.80
CA PRO A 69 -17.29 15.90 -10.69
C PRO A 69 -17.76 14.72 -11.55
N GLU A 70 -19.07 14.58 -11.81
CA GLU A 70 -19.62 13.45 -12.59
C GLU A 70 -19.34 13.59 -14.08
N LYS A 71 -19.38 14.82 -14.60
CA LYS A 71 -19.35 15.10 -16.04
C LYS A 71 -18.00 15.61 -16.54
N ASN A 72 -17.16 16.10 -15.63
CA ASN A 72 -15.88 16.71 -15.94
C ASN A 72 -14.77 16.03 -15.13
N THR A 73 -14.83 14.70 -15.02
CA THR A 73 -13.99 13.94 -14.08
C THR A 73 -12.50 14.24 -14.29
N ILE A 74 -12.07 14.23 -15.55
CA ILE A 74 -10.67 14.45 -15.94
C ILE A 74 -10.23 15.90 -15.69
N GLY A 75 -11.06 16.87 -16.07
CA GLY A 75 -10.75 18.28 -15.84
C GLY A 75 -10.66 18.60 -14.35
N PHE A 76 -11.63 18.11 -13.56
CA PHE A 76 -11.64 18.25 -12.11
C PHE A 76 -10.40 17.63 -11.47
N LEU A 77 -10.01 16.43 -11.91
CA LEU A 77 -8.79 15.76 -11.45
C LEU A 77 -7.55 16.63 -11.64
N TYR A 78 -7.35 17.22 -12.82
CA TYR A 78 -6.19 18.05 -13.13
C TYR A 78 -6.10 19.31 -12.26
N PHE A 79 -7.23 19.98 -12.02
CA PHE A 79 -7.26 21.15 -11.14
C PHE A 79 -6.93 20.75 -9.70
N VAL A 80 -7.56 19.68 -9.19
CA VAL A 80 -7.34 19.23 -7.82
C VAL A 80 -5.91 18.74 -7.61
N THR A 81 -5.35 17.93 -8.51
CA THR A 81 -3.99 17.39 -8.33
C THR A 81 -2.93 18.49 -8.43
N THR A 82 -3.08 19.43 -9.36
CA THR A 82 -2.12 20.54 -9.52
C THR A 82 -2.14 21.45 -8.29
N ARG A 83 -3.32 21.79 -7.77
CA ARG A 83 -3.46 22.57 -6.52
C ARG A 83 -2.96 21.80 -5.30
N SER A 84 -3.14 20.48 -5.29
CA SER A 84 -2.60 19.62 -4.24
C SER A 84 -1.09 19.54 -4.21
N TYR A 85 -0.44 19.75 -5.35
CA TYR A 85 1.01 19.79 -5.44
C TYR A 85 1.56 21.18 -5.09
N ILE A 86 0.90 22.26 -5.50
CA ILE A 86 1.43 23.63 -5.41
C ILE A 86 0.88 24.42 -4.21
N ASP A 87 -0.43 24.37 -3.93
CA ASP A 87 -1.13 25.18 -2.92
C ASP A 87 -1.31 24.50 -1.56
N ARG A 88 -0.78 23.28 -1.40
CA ARG A 88 -0.89 22.49 -0.17
C ARG A 88 -0.53 23.24 1.12
N PRO A 89 0.46 24.14 1.21
CA PRO A 89 0.76 24.80 2.48
C PRO A 89 -0.29 25.83 2.92
N ASN A 90 -1.18 26.32 2.05
CA ASN A 90 -2.02 27.50 2.32
C ASN A 90 -3.52 27.18 2.50
N ASN A 91 -4.07 26.14 1.87
CA ASN A 91 -5.52 25.82 1.93
C ASN A 91 -5.81 24.30 1.93
N VAL A 92 -5.32 23.60 2.96
CA VAL A 92 -5.55 22.15 3.13
C VAL A 92 -7.03 21.78 3.32
N PRO A 93 -7.83 22.46 4.17
CA PRO A 93 -9.20 22.02 4.47
C PRO A 93 -10.16 22.13 3.28
N GLY A 94 -10.10 23.23 2.52
CA GLY A 94 -10.95 23.41 1.34
C GLY A 94 -10.65 22.38 0.25
N LEU A 95 -9.36 22.09 0.03
CA LEU A 95 -8.94 21.11 -0.96
C LEU A 95 -9.38 19.68 -0.59
N ILE A 96 -9.31 19.31 0.70
CA ILE A 96 -9.85 18.03 1.17
C ILE A 96 -11.36 17.94 0.91
N GLN A 97 -12.12 19.02 1.12
CA GLN A 97 -13.57 19.01 0.85
C GLN A 97 -13.87 18.79 -0.65
N HIS A 98 -13.13 19.44 -1.54
CA HIS A 98 -13.26 19.22 -2.98
C HIS A 98 -12.85 17.79 -3.39
N LEU A 99 -11.78 17.26 -2.81
CA LEU A 99 -11.33 15.89 -3.02
C LEU A 99 -12.37 14.85 -2.56
N VAL A 100 -12.99 15.06 -1.40
CA VAL A 100 -14.05 14.16 -0.89
C VAL A 100 -15.29 14.24 -1.78
N ASN A 101 -15.71 15.44 -2.18
CA ASN A 101 -16.83 15.61 -3.11
C ASN A 101 -16.55 14.90 -4.45
N PHE A 102 -15.33 15.02 -4.95
CA PHE A 102 -14.90 14.36 -6.17
C PHE A 102 -14.92 12.83 -6.06
N ILE A 103 -14.29 12.27 -5.04
CA ILE A 103 -14.24 10.81 -4.81
C ILE A 103 -15.65 10.22 -4.69
N ASN A 104 -16.60 10.95 -4.11
CA ASN A 104 -17.97 10.49 -3.95
C ASN A 104 -18.80 10.55 -5.25
N LYS A 105 -18.36 11.31 -6.27
CA LYS A 105 -19.17 11.61 -7.46
C LYS A 105 -18.53 11.30 -8.81
N PHE A 106 -17.21 11.15 -8.90
CA PHE A 106 -16.50 10.95 -10.18
C PHE A 106 -17.05 9.80 -11.03
N ASP A 107 -16.96 9.90 -12.35
CA ASP A 107 -17.30 8.80 -13.26
C ASP A 107 -16.13 7.80 -13.39
N PRO A 108 -16.32 6.50 -13.09
CA PRO A 108 -15.26 5.50 -13.18
C PRO A 108 -14.68 5.31 -14.58
N GLU A 109 -15.49 5.41 -15.64
CA GLU A 109 -15.04 5.18 -17.02
C GLU A 109 -14.14 6.31 -17.50
N GLU A 110 -14.50 7.57 -17.23
CA GLU A 110 -13.61 8.72 -17.47
C GLU A 110 -12.37 8.70 -16.58
N ALA A 111 -12.48 8.28 -15.31
CA ALA A 111 -11.34 8.21 -14.40
C ALA A 111 -10.29 7.17 -14.83
N LYS A 112 -10.72 6.05 -15.44
CA LYS A 112 -9.81 5.05 -16.02
C LYS A 112 -8.93 5.64 -17.13
N LEU A 113 -9.43 6.61 -17.90
CA LEU A 113 -8.67 7.29 -18.97
C LEU A 113 -7.55 8.21 -18.43
N ALA A 114 -7.60 8.60 -17.16
CA ALA A 114 -6.63 9.48 -16.48
C ALA A 114 -6.05 8.86 -15.19
N ILE A 115 -6.02 7.53 -15.10
CA ILE A 115 -5.61 6.79 -13.90
C ILE A 115 -4.11 6.99 -13.54
N ASP A 116 -3.29 7.44 -14.50
CA ASP A 116 -1.88 7.82 -14.33
C ASP A 116 -1.70 9.01 -13.38
N ARG A 117 -2.57 10.02 -13.49
CA ARG A 117 -2.65 11.18 -12.58
C ARG A 117 -3.34 10.80 -11.27
N TRP A 118 -4.37 9.95 -11.34
CA TRP A 118 -5.14 9.50 -10.19
C TRP A 118 -4.30 8.78 -9.14
N SER A 119 -3.48 7.80 -9.58
CA SER A 119 -2.67 7.00 -8.66
C SER A 119 -1.54 7.80 -8.04
N GLY A 120 -0.87 8.67 -8.81
CA GLY A 120 0.32 9.40 -8.39
C GLY A 120 0.05 10.57 -7.46
N GLU A 121 -0.89 11.44 -7.81
CA GLU A 121 -0.93 12.80 -7.27
C GLU A 121 -2.02 13.01 -6.21
N ILE A 122 -3.12 12.24 -6.24
CA ILE A 122 -4.15 12.28 -5.18
C ILE A 122 -3.55 11.81 -3.84
N LEU A 123 -2.67 10.81 -3.83
CA LEU A 123 -2.00 10.36 -2.61
C LEU A 123 -0.95 11.38 -2.11
N GLU A 124 -0.34 12.14 -3.01
CA GLU A 124 0.50 13.29 -2.67
C GLU A 124 -0.33 14.43 -2.05
N ALA A 125 -1.55 14.64 -2.53
CA ALA A 125 -2.52 15.58 -1.97
C ALA A 125 -2.89 15.27 -0.51
N TYR A 126 -3.15 14.00 -0.22
CA TYR A 126 -3.57 13.55 1.10
C TYR A 126 -2.45 13.44 2.13
N GLY A 127 -1.18 13.63 1.77
CA GLY A 127 -0.13 13.35 2.74
C GLY A 127 1.27 13.24 2.21
N TYR A 128 1.47 12.56 1.08
CA TYR A 128 2.64 11.70 0.94
C TYR A 128 3.42 11.98 -0.36
N PRO A 129 4.34 12.98 -0.39
CA PRO A 129 5.15 13.26 -1.58
C PRO A 129 6.09 12.10 -1.93
N ARG A 130 6.28 11.87 -3.25
CA ARG A 130 7.15 10.83 -3.86
C ARG A 130 8.63 10.81 -3.40
N GLY A 131 9.10 11.76 -2.59
CA GLY A 131 10.49 11.88 -2.14
C GLY A 131 10.79 11.41 -0.70
N ILE A 132 9.83 10.78 -0.01
CA ILE A 132 9.89 10.55 1.44
C ILE A 132 10.68 9.31 1.90
N GLU A 133 11.19 8.46 0.99
CA GLU A 133 11.94 7.28 1.44
C GLU A 133 13.30 7.62 2.09
N GLN A 134 13.86 8.81 1.85
CA GLN A 134 15.16 9.21 2.44
C GLN A 134 15.09 10.45 3.35
N ALA A 135 14.16 11.38 3.12
CA ALA A 135 14.06 12.61 3.92
C ALA A 135 13.30 12.40 5.25
N CYS A 136 12.21 11.62 5.25
CA CYS A 136 11.49 11.37 6.49
C CYS A 136 12.18 10.37 7.39
N ILE A 137 13.02 9.45 6.91
CA ILE A 137 13.72 8.53 7.83
C ILE A 137 14.67 9.31 8.74
N ARG A 138 15.46 10.25 8.21
CA ARG A 138 16.34 11.10 9.03
C ARG A 138 15.56 12.13 9.87
N HIS A 139 14.47 12.66 9.34
CA HIS A 139 13.65 13.66 10.06
C HIS A 139 12.77 13.03 11.15
N TRP A 140 12.36 11.76 11.00
CA TRP A 140 11.55 11.00 11.95
C TRP A 140 12.41 10.32 13.04
N GLU A 141 13.64 9.88 12.71
CA GLU A 141 14.63 9.44 13.70
C GLU A 141 15.14 10.61 14.57
N GLY A 142 15.26 11.82 14.02
CA GLY A 142 15.65 13.03 14.78
C GLY A 142 14.53 13.63 15.65
N ARG A 143 13.26 13.51 15.25
CA ARG A 143 12.10 14.12 15.97
C ARG A 143 11.48 13.27 17.07
N LEU A 144 11.81 11.98 17.17
CA LEU A 144 11.43 11.18 18.34
C LEU A 144 12.10 11.64 19.64
N ASN A 145 13.17 12.44 19.55
CA ASN A 145 13.95 12.93 20.71
C ASN A 145 13.67 14.38 21.10
N SER A 146 12.81 15.12 20.40
CA SER A 146 12.58 16.56 20.68
C SER A 146 11.09 16.91 20.60
N GLY A 147 10.44 16.90 21.78
CA GLY A 147 9.01 17.14 21.97
C GLY A 147 8.55 18.59 21.75
N HIS A 148 8.63 19.08 20.50
CA HIS A 148 8.03 20.36 20.12
C HIS A 148 7.03 20.22 18.98
N THR A 149 5.78 20.54 19.32
CA THR A 149 4.56 20.45 18.52
C THR A 149 4.41 21.69 17.64
N LEU A 150 4.66 21.57 16.34
CA LEU A 150 4.24 22.53 15.31
C LEU A 150 3.60 21.74 14.16
N SER A 151 2.34 22.10 13.87
CA SER A 151 1.36 21.34 13.11
C SER A 151 1.63 21.30 11.61
N ILE A 152 2.37 20.28 11.15
CA ILE A 152 2.17 19.69 9.83
C ILE A 152 2.03 18.19 10.09
N THR A 153 0.91 17.80 10.71
CA THR A 153 0.55 16.39 10.79
C THR A 153 -0.07 16.04 9.44
N PRO A 154 0.50 15.14 8.62
CA PRO A 154 -0.35 14.42 7.68
C PRO A 154 -1.41 13.76 8.56
N GLN A 155 -2.69 14.09 8.35
CA GLN A 155 -3.80 13.37 8.97
C GLN A 155 -4.22 12.29 7.98
N PRO A 156 -3.53 11.13 7.92
CA PRO A 156 -3.94 10.03 7.05
C PRO A 156 -5.37 9.56 7.36
N VAL A 157 -5.85 9.81 8.58
CA VAL A 157 -7.19 9.43 9.04
C VAL A 157 -8.31 10.00 8.17
N LEU A 158 -8.19 11.26 7.72
CA LEU A 158 -9.20 11.89 6.85
C LEU A 158 -9.23 11.27 5.44
N ALA A 159 -8.10 10.70 5.00
CA ALA A 159 -7.95 10.13 3.67
C ALA A 159 -8.45 8.68 3.56
N ILE A 160 -8.51 7.94 4.67
CA ILE A 160 -8.80 6.49 4.65
C ILE A 160 -10.16 6.18 4.02
N ARG A 161 -11.24 6.78 4.52
CA ARG A 161 -12.61 6.50 4.03
C ARG A 161 -12.82 6.90 2.56
N PRO A 162 -12.41 8.10 2.13
CA PRO A 162 -12.46 8.45 0.71
C PRO A 162 -11.62 7.50 -0.16
N LEU A 163 -10.42 7.11 0.28
CA LEU A 163 -9.58 6.20 -0.51
C LEU A 163 -10.21 4.82 -0.69
N VAL A 164 -10.85 4.25 0.34
CA VAL A 164 -11.61 3.00 0.21
C VAL A 164 -12.72 3.14 -0.84
N THR A 165 -13.48 4.24 -0.76
CA THR A 165 -14.56 4.54 -1.73
C THR A 165 -14.00 4.67 -3.15
N ALA A 166 -12.87 5.35 -3.31
CA ALA A 166 -12.20 5.49 -4.59
C ALA A 166 -11.75 4.15 -5.17
N ILE A 167 -11.17 3.27 -4.33
CA ILE A 167 -10.73 1.93 -4.76
C ILE A 167 -11.93 1.10 -5.22
N GLN A 168 -13.00 1.05 -4.43
CA GLN A 168 -14.20 0.27 -4.73
C GLN A 168 -14.92 0.75 -6.00
N ARG A 169 -14.89 2.05 -6.30
CA ARG A 169 -15.51 2.62 -7.51
C ARG A 169 -14.64 2.49 -8.75
N LEU A 170 -13.31 2.49 -8.59
CA LEU A 170 -12.37 2.40 -9.71
C LEU A 170 -12.17 0.95 -10.17
N ALA A 171 -12.22 0.00 -9.25
CA ALA A 171 -12.09 -1.42 -9.56
C ALA A 171 -13.35 -1.91 -10.31
N PRO A 172 -13.21 -2.55 -11.50
CA PRO A 172 -14.35 -3.12 -12.23
C PRO A 172 -15.12 -4.18 -11.42
N THR A 173 -14.37 -4.98 -10.66
CA THR A 173 -14.86 -5.99 -9.72
C THR A 173 -14.13 -5.81 -8.38
N PRO A 174 -14.74 -6.18 -7.23
CA PRO A 174 -14.07 -6.08 -5.93
C PRO A 174 -12.84 -7.00 -5.79
N ALA A 175 -12.71 -7.99 -6.69
CA ALA A 175 -11.58 -8.91 -6.77
C ALA A 175 -10.46 -8.41 -7.71
N HIS A 176 -10.57 -7.20 -8.24
CA HIS A 176 -9.61 -6.64 -9.19
C HIS A 176 -8.53 -5.80 -8.49
N LEU A 177 -7.26 -6.17 -8.67
CA LEU A 177 -6.14 -5.39 -8.13
C LEU A 177 -5.95 -4.11 -8.90
N THR A 178 -5.87 -2.99 -8.20
CA THR A 178 -5.48 -1.68 -8.77
C THR A 178 -4.20 -1.17 -8.11
N THR A 179 -3.48 -0.26 -8.78
CA THR A 179 -2.26 0.37 -8.25
C THR A 179 -2.47 1.18 -6.96
N LEU A 180 -3.73 1.45 -6.58
CA LEU A 180 -4.09 2.12 -5.33
C LEU A 180 -4.07 1.18 -4.13
N HIS A 181 -4.27 -0.12 -4.32
CA HIS A 181 -4.46 -1.06 -3.23
C HIS A 181 -3.24 -1.13 -2.29
N TYR A 182 -2.04 -1.36 -2.83
CA TYR A 182 -0.84 -1.42 -1.99
C TYR A 182 -0.52 -0.07 -1.33
N ARG A 183 -0.83 1.05 -2.00
CA ARG A 183 -0.59 2.39 -1.47
C ARG A 183 -1.52 2.71 -0.32
N PHE A 184 -2.79 2.35 -0.44
CA PHE A 184 -3.78 2.47 0.63
C PHE A 184 -3.37 1.66 1.86
N ILE A 185 -2.94 0.41 1.68
CA ILE A 185 -2.48 -0.41 2.81
C ILE A 185 -1.21 0.18 3.43
N LYS A 186 -0.27 0.68 2.62
CA LYS A 186 0.93 1.39 3.13
C LYS A 186 0.53 2.56 4.02
N ILE A 187 -0.46 3.36 3.63
CA ILE A 187 -0.98 4.47 4.46
C ILE A 187 -1.63 3.95 5.75
N CYS A 188 -2.41 2.88 5.69
CA CYS A 188 -3.04 2.27 6.87
C CYS A 188 -1.98 1.75 7.85
N LEU A 189 -0.90 1.13 7.35
CA LEU A 189 0.22 0.65 8.17
C LEU A 189 0.94 1.80 8.88
N LEU A 190 1.26 2.88 8.14
CA LEU A 190 1.97 4.04 8.68
C LEU A 190 1.13 4.81 9.70
N SER A 191 -0.19 4.87 9.48
CA SER A 191 -1.15 5.50 10.39
C SER A 191 -1.58 4.61 11.55
N LYS A 192 -1.20 3.32 11.54
CA LYS A 192 -1.63 2.29 12.51
C LYS A 192 -3.14 2.03 12.52
N HIS A 193 -3.82 2.30 11.40
CA HIS A 193 -5.25 2.04 11.19
C HIS A 193 -5.47 0.70 10.48
N TYR A 194 -5.09 -0.42 11.11
CA TYR A 194 -5.16 -1.75 10.49
C TYR A 194 -6.60 -2.21 10.23
N LYS A 195 -7.55 -1.84 11.10
CA LYS A 195 -8.96 -2.22 10.98
C LYS A 195 -9.61 -1.66 9.72
N ASP A 196 -9.27 -0.43 9.35
CA ASP A 196 -9.82 0.20 8.16
C ASP A 196 -9.27 -0.44 6.87
N ALA A 197 -8.08 -1.06 6.93
CA ALA A 197 -7.52 -1.81 5.80
C ALA A 197 -8.30 -3.09 5.48
N LEU A 198 -9.03 -3.67 6.44
CA LEU A 198 -9.82 -4.89 6.24
C LEU A 198 -10.90 -4.72 5.17
N ALA A 199 -11.47 -3.53 5.01
CA ALA A 199 -12.49 -3.27 4.00
C ALA A 199 -11.99 -3.53 2.56
N VAL A 200 -10.67 -3.54 2.36
CA VAL A 200 -10.00 -3.85 1.09
C VAL A 200 -9.29 -5.20 1.15
N LEU A 201 -8.71 -5.59 2.29
CA LEU A 201 -7.93 -6.82 2.44
C LEU A 201 -8.76 -8.10 2.61
N ASP A 202 -9.99 -8.01 3.12
CA ASP A 202 -10.85 -9.18 3.32
C ASP A 202 -11.47 -9.66 1.98
N ASN A 203 -11.42 -8.82 0.93
CA ASN A 203 -11.77 -9.24 -0.43
C ASN A 203 -10.57 -9.92 -1.08
N ASP A 204 -10.67 -11.21 -1.36
CA ASP A 204 -9.62 -11.94 -2.06
C ASP A 204 -9.54 -11.47 -3.51
N ILE A 205 -8.33 -11.09 -3.92
CA ILE A 205 -8.05 -10.58 -5.25
C ILE A 205 -7.77 -11.76 -6.18
N GLU A 206 -8.54 -11.86 -7.25
CA GLU A 206 -8.46 -12.94 -8.24
C GLU A 206 -7.96 -12.45 -9.60
N GLU A 207 -8.24 -11.18 -9.92
CA GLU A 207 -7.97 -10.60 -11.23
C GLU A 207 -6.92 -9.49 -11.12
N VAL A 208 -5.93 -9.55 -12.01
CA VAL A 208 -4.93 -8.51 -12.19
C VAL A 208 -4.94 -8.17 -13.66
N ASP A 209 -5.15 -6.91 -14.00
CA ASP A 209 -5.05 -6.48 -15.40
C ASP A 209 -3.65 -6.84 -15.93
N PRO A 210 -3.56 -7.74 -16.93
CA PRO A 210 -2.28 -8.02 -17.55
C PRO A 210 -1.78 -6.72 -18.16
N GLN A 211 -0.46 -6.47 -18.11
CA GLN A 211 0.11 -5.28 -18.72
C GLN A 211 -0.35 -5.21 -20.18
N THR A 212 -1.38 -4.42 -20.47
CA THR A 212 -1.73 -4.08 -21.85
C THR A 212 -0.62 -3.18 -22.30
N ARG A 213 0.45 -3.79 -22.83
CA ARG A 213 1.40 -3.11 -23.69
C ARG A 213 0.58 -2.65 -24.89
N TRP A 214 0.00 -1.46 -24.79
CA TRP A 214 -0.70 -0.82 -25.87
C TRP A 214 0.29 -0.66 -27.03
N PHE A 215 0.30 -1.62 -27.94
CA PHE A 215 0.90 -1.49 -29.26
C PHE A 215 -0.10 -0.75 -30.16
N GLY A 216 -0.54 0.45 -29.77
CA GLY A 216 -1.19 1.34 -30.71
C GLY A 216 -0.12 2.14 -31.43
N THR A 217 0.05 1.89 -32.72
CA THR A 217 0.79 2.77 -33.62
C THR A 217 0.06 4.11 -33.70
N CYS A 218 0.57 5.12 -32.99
CA CYS A 218 0.12 6.49 -33.18
C CYS A 218 0.71 7.01 -34.51
N TRP A 219 -0.13 7.17 -35.53
CA TRP A 219 0.23 7.73 -36.83
C TRP A 219 0.27 9.26 -36.82
N LEU A 220 0.73 9.89 -35.74
CA LEU A 220 0.92 11.35 -35.68
C LEU A 220 2.21 11.67 -34.91
N ASN A 221 3.21 12.00 -35.72
CA ASN A 221 4.51 12.61 -35.39
C ASN A 221 5.58 11.70 -34.79
N ASN A 222 6.76 11.84 -35.38
CA ASN A 222 8.00 11.07 -35.27
C ASN A 222 8.66 11.17 -33.88
N CYS A 223 7.95 10.82 -32.80
CA CYS A 223 8.45 10.79 -31.42
C CYS A 223 8.30 9.37 -30.83
N VAL A 224 9.28 8.52 -31.09
CA VAL A 224 9.34 7.13 -30.59
C VAL A 224 9.65 7.06 -29.07
N PHE A 225 10.05 8.17 -28.44
CA PHE A 225 10.57 8.12 -27.06
C PHE A 225 9.55 8.50 -25.95
N THR A 226 8.51 9.29 -26.24
CA THR A 226 7.69 9.92 -25.17
C THR A 226 6.38 9.17 -24.84
N ILE A 227 5.93 8.25 -25.69
CA ILE A 227 4.66 7.51 -25.47
C ILE A 227 4.88 6.25 -24.63
N LEU A 228 6.09 5.68 -24.63
CA LEU A 228 6.45 4.52 -23.81
C LEU A 228 6.36 4.84 -22.31
N GLU A 229 6.82 6.01 -21.86
CA GLU A 229 6.80 6.37 -20.42
C GLU A 229 5.39 6.58 -19.84
N THR A 230 4.42 6.98 -20.65
CA THR A 230 3.07 7.29 -20.14
C THR A 230 2.20 6.04 -20.03
N CYS A 231 2.29 5.12 -21.00
CA CYS A 231 1.62 3.81 -20.92
C CYS A 231 2.24 2.89 -19.85
N GLN A 232 3.54 3.05 -19.55
CA GLN A 232 4.25 2.29 -18.51
C GLN A 232 3.78 2.60 -17.08
N ARG A 233 2.99 3.66 -16.87
CA ARG A 233 2.43 4.04 -15.56
C ARG A 233 1.02 3.49 -15.27
N LEU A 234 0.36 2.90 -16.27
CA LEU A 234 -0.94 2.23 -16.10
C LEU A 234 -0.80 0.74 -15.76
N SER A 235 0.34 0.14 -16.09
CA SER A 235 0.57 -1.28 -15.90
C SER A 235 0.91 -1.58 -14.45
N ILE A 236 0.14 -2.48 -13.83
CA ILE A 236 0.50 -3.08 -12.54
C ILE A 236 1.88 -3.72 -12.71
N ASN A 237 2.85 -3.27 -11.92
CA ASN A 237 4.16 -3.91 -11.89
C ASN A 237 4.13 -5.09 -10.94
N VAL A 238 5.01 -6.06 -11.17
CA VAL A 238 5.17 -7.20 -10.26
C VAL A 238 5.46 -6.72 -8.83
N GLU A 239 6.23 -5.65 -8.69
CA GLU A 239 6.51 -5.03 -7.40
C GLU A 239 5.25 -4.54 -6.68
N ASP A 240 4.27 -3.97 -7.39
CA ASP A 240 3.02 -3.50 -6.79
C ASP A 240 2.21 -4.66 -6.21
N VAL A 241 2.19 -5.81 -6.91
CA VAL A 241 1.54 -7.05 -6.44
C VAL A 241 2.25 -7.60 -5.20
N LEU A 242 3.59 -7.63 -5.20
CA LEU A 242 4.38 -8.09 -4.06
C LEU A 242 4.18 -7.17 -2.85
N LEU A 243 4.16 -5.85 -3.06
CA LEU A 243 3.95 -4.86 -1.99
C LEU A 243 2.54 -4.95 -1.41
N TYR A 244 1.51 -5.15 -2.25
CA TYR A 244 0.15 -5.35 -1.78
C TYR A 244 0.06 -6.50 -0.78
N HIS A 245 0.53 -7.69 -1.17
CA HIS A 245 0.46 -8.88 -0.33
C HIS A 245 1.39 -8.78 0.89
N TYR A 246 2.59 -8.20 0.73
CA TYR A 246 3.51 -8.00 1.85
C TYR A 246 2.95 -7.05 2.91
N TYR A 247 2.41 -5.90 2.50
CA TYR A 247 1.78 -4.94 3.40
C TYR A 247 0.49 -5.49 4.01
N GLY A 248 -0.30 -6.24 3.25
CA GLY A 248 -1.48 -6.96 3.75
C GLY A 248 -1.11 -7.94 4.86
N GLY A 249 -0.08 -8.76 4.66
CA GLY A 249 0.45 -9.67 5.69
C GLY A 249 0.90 -8.93 6.95
N MET A 250 1.57 -7.78 6.82
CA MET A 250 1.95 -6.94 7.97
C MET A 250 0.73 -6.36 8.71
N ALA A 251 -0.32 -5.96 7.99
CA ALA A 251 -1.56 -5.46 8.59
C ALA A 251 -2.25 -6.57 9.39
N TYR A 252 -2.32 -7.78 8.84
CA TYR A 252 -2.86 -8.96 9.53
C TYR A 252 -2.05 -9.35 10.77
N ILE A 253 -0.71 -9.27 10.73
CA ILE A 253 0.13 -9.43 11.95
C ILE A 253 -0.28 -8.40 13.01
N GLY A 254 -0.43 -7.14 12.63
CA GLY A 254 -0.84 -6.06 13.54
C GLY A 254 -2.19 -6.31 14.23
N MET A 255 -3.06 -7.09 13.59
CA MET A 255 -4.37 -7.51 14.09
C MET A 255 -4.38 -8.88 14.75
N LYS A 256 -3.22 -9.57 14.84
CA LYS A 256 -3.07 -10.96 15.32
C LYS A 256 -3.90 -11.99 14.55
N ARG A 257 -4.23 -11.72 13.27
CA ARG A 257 -4.82 -12.72 12.35
C ARG A 257 -3.69 -13.46 11.64
N PHE A 258 -3.05 -14.39 12.33
CA PHE A 258 -1.81 -15.02 11.85
C PHE A 258 -2.03 -15.95 10.65
N ASP A 259 -3.16 -16.67 10.58
CA ASP A 259 -3.48 -17.55 9.45
C ASP A 259 -3.51 -16.79 8.12
N ARG A 260 -4.30 -15.71 8.05
CA ARG A 260 -4.39 -14.85 6.85
C ARG A 260 -3.05 -14.18 6.53
N ALA A 261 -2.26 -13.81 7.56
CA ALA A 261 -0.92 -13.29 7.33
C ALA A 261 0.00 -14.31 6.64
N LEU A 262 -0.08 -15.60 7.02
CA LEU A 262 0.70 -16.67 6.42
C LEU A 262 0.32 -16.91 4.96
N GLU A 263 -0.97 -16.90 4.63
CA GLU A 263 -1.46 -16.98 3.26
C GLU A 263 -0.87 -15.86 2.40
N PHE A 264 -0.97 -14.61 2.86
CA PHE A 264 -0.46 -13.44 2.15
C PHE A 264 1.06 -13.50 1.94
N PHE A 265 1.84 -13.91 2.94
CA PHE A 265 3.28 -14.08 2.77
C PHE A 265 3.63 -15.26 1.85
N SER A 266 2.85 -16.35 1.89
CA SER A 266 3.02 -17.49 0.98
C SER A 266 2.85 -17.08 -0.49
N LEU A 267 1.89 -16.21 -0.80
CA LEU A 267 1.71 -15.63 -2.14
C LEU A 267 2.93 -14.81 -2.59
N VAL A 268 3.48 -13.97 -1.71
CA VAL A 268 4.72 -13.19 -2.01
C VAL A 268 5.90 -14.12 -2.30
N ILE A 269 6.09 -15.13 -1.44
CA ILE A 269 7.21 -16.08 -1.53
C ILE A 269 7.11 -16.96 -2.78
N SER A 270 5.90 -17.39 -3.11
CA SER A 270 5.65 -18.32 -4.22
C SER A 270 5.54 -17.64 -5.59
N SER A 271 5.47 -16.31 -5.62
CA SER A 271 5.54 -15.51 -6.85
C SER A 271 6.74 -15.92 -7.73
N PRO A 272 6.52 -16.22 -9.03
CA PRO A 272 7.59 -16.63 -9.92
C PRO A 272 8.58 -15.49 -10.14
N SER A 273 9.86 -15.74 -9.84
CA SER A 273 10.90 -14.72 -9.97
C SER A 273 12.23 -15.35 -10.39
N GLN A 274 12.85 -14.81 -11.44
CA GLN A 274 14.21 -15.23 -11.84
C GLN A 274 15.27 -14.67 -10.88
N VAL A 275 15.03 -13.47 -10.36
CA VAL A 275 15.84 -12.80 -9.35
C VAL A 275 14.94 -12.51 -8.15
N THR A 276 15.38 -12.90 -6.95
CA THR A 276 14.61 -12.69 -5.72
C THR A 276 14.65 -11.21 -5.33
N SER A 277 13.49 -10.63 -5.07
CA SER A 277 13.39 -9.25 -4.59
C SER A 277 13.66 -9.15 -3.08
N ALA A 278 14.08 -7.97 -2.61
CA ALA A 278 14.23 -7.72 -1.17
C ALA A 278 12.90 -7.89 -0.42
N ILE A 279 11.77 -7.60 -1.09
CA ILE A 279 10.41 -7.78 -0.55
C ILE A 279 10.15 -9.25 -0.22
N GLN A 280 10.54 -10.17 -1.11
CA GLN A 280 10.39 -11.62 -0.88
C GLN A 280 11.24 -12.13 0.29
N ILE A 281 12.47 -11.61 0.44
CA ILE A 281 13.34 -11.98 1.57
C ILE A 281 12.73 -11.52 2.89
N GLU A 282 12.27 -10.26 2.97
CA GLU A 282 11.62 -9.73 4.17
C GLU A 282 10.29 -10.42 4.49
N ALA A 283 9.52 -10.78 3.47
CA ALA A 283 8.31 -11.59 3.63
C ALA A 283 8.64 -12.96 4.21
N HIS A 284 9.70 -13.63 3.74
CA HIS A 284 10.09 -14.94 4.25
C HIS A 284 10.54 -14.89 5.72
N LYS A 285 11.33 -13.89 6.12
CA LYS A 285 11.73 -13.69 7.52
C LYS A 285 10.51 -13.61 8.45
N LYS A 286 9.49 -12.83 8.04
CA LYS A 286 8.23 -12.69 8.80
C LYS A 286 7.39 -13.96 8.75
N TYR A 287 7.30 -14.63 7.61
CA TYR A 287 6.62 -15.92 7.46
C TYR A 287 7.15 -16.97 8.44
N VAL A 288 8.47 -17.07 8.60
CA VAL A 288 9.08 -17.98 9.58
C VAL A 288 8.57 -17.67 10.99
N LEU A 289 8.68 -16.43 11.45
CA LEU A 289 8.25 -16.05 12.81
C LEU A 289 6.75 -16.25 13.03
N VAL A 290 5.91 -15.86 12.06
CA VAL A 290 4.45 -16.05 12.16
C VAL A 290 4.08 -17.53 12.16
N SER A 291 4.78 -18.37 11.38
CA SER A 291 4.50 -19.82 11.35
C SER A 291 4.81 -20.49 12.69
N LEU A 292 5.87 -20.03 13.38
CA LEU A 292 6.19 -20.47 14.74
C LEU A 292 5.15 -20.00 15.77
N LEU A 293 4.61 -18.79 15.62
CA LEU A 293 3.54 -18.29 16.50
C LEU A 293 2.27 -19.13 16.39
N GLU A 294 1.80 -19.39 15.16
CA GLU A 294 0.50 -20.00 14.91
C GLU A 294 0.53 -21.54 14.93
N HIS A 295 1.56 -22.16 14.34
CA HIS A 295 1.64 -23.62 14.24
C HIS A 295 2.74 -24.25 15.10
N GLY A 296 3.66 -23.46 15.65
CA GLY A 296 4.74 -23.96 16.52
C GLY A 296 5.87 -24.66 15.76
N LYS A 297 5.81 -24.64 14.44
CA LYS A 297 6.80 -25.24 13.52
C LYS A 297 6.81 -24.44 12.23
N LEU A 298 7.90 -24.56 11.47
CA LEU A 298 7.96 -23.91 10.17
C LEU A 298 7.03 -24.63 9.18
N LEU A 299 6.04 -23.91 8.63
CA LEU A 299 5.20 -24.46 7.59
C LEU A 299 5.99 -24.65 6.29
N PRO A 300 5.88 -25.82 5.64
CA PRO A 300 6.54 -26.06 4.37
C PRO A 300 6.00 -25.11 3.30
N LEU A 301 6.90 -24.51 2.52
CA LEU A 301 6.52 -23.65 1.40
C LEU A 301 5.82 -24.46 0.30
N PRO A 302 4.95 -23.83 -0.51
CA PRO A 302 4.30 -24.51 -1.62
C PRO A 302 5.30 -25.12 -2.61
N LYS A 303 4.97 -26.30 -3.15
CA LYS A 303 5.88 -27.08 -4.02
C LYS A 303 6.28 -26.35 -5.32
N TYR A 304 5.45 -25.42 -5.78
CA TYR A 304 5.69 -24.62 -6.99
C TYR A 304 6.60 -23.40 -6.75
N THR A 305 7.10 -23.21 -5.53
CA THR A 305 8.05 -22.13 -5.23
C THR A 305 9.33 -22.31 -6.04
N THR A 306 9.80 -21.23 -6.66
CA THR A 306 10.95 -21.27 -7.57
C THR A 306 12.24 -21.65 -6.83
N GLN A 307 13.01 -22.61 -7.37
CA GLN A 307 14.23 -23.14 -6.72
C GLN A 307 15.33 -22.09 -6.49
N VAL A 308 15.40 -21.06 -7.32
CA VAL A 308 16.34 -19.93 -7.13
C VAL A 308 16.03 -19.20 -5.82
N VAL A 309 14.74 -18.95 -5.55
CA VAL A 309 14.25 -18.26 -4.35
C VAL A 309 14.59 -19.07 -3.09
N LEU A 310 14.37 -20.39 -3.12
CA LEU A 310 14.70 -21.27 -1.99
C LEU A 310 16.20 -21.25 -1.62
N ARG A 311 17.09 -21.13 -2.61
CA ARG A 311 18.54 -21.00 -2.36
C ARG A 311 18.89 -19.65 -1.72
N VAL A 312 18.31 -18.57 -2.23
CA VAL A 312 18.53 -17.21 -1.70
C VAL A 312 18.04 -17.11 -0.25
N PHE A 313 16.92 -17.75 0.07
CA PHE A 313 16.36 -17.79 1.41
C PHE A 313 17.24 -18.51 2.42
N LYS A 314 17.82 -19.66 2.06
CA LYS A 314 18.77 -20.36 2.93
C LYS A 314 19.99 -19.50 3.25
N ASN A 315 20.47 -18.71 2.27
CA ASN A 315 21.65 -17.87 2.45
C ASN A 315 21.37 -16.59 3.25
N ASN A 316 20.22 -15.94 3.05
CA ASN A 316 19.91 -14.64 3.69
C ASN A 316 19.08 -14.76 4.97
N CYS A 317 18.34 -15.85 5.14
CA CYS A 317 17.46 -16.09 6.28
C CYS A 317 17.96 -17.23 7.19
N GLY A 318 19.23 -17.64 7.06
CA GLY A 318 19.82 -18.76 7.81
C GLY A 318 19.57 -18.69 9.31
N GLY A 319 19.83 -17.53 9.94
CA GLY A 319 19.60 -17.36 11.37
C GLY A 319 18.12 -17.47 11.79
N TYR A 320 17.16 -17.09 10.92
CA TYR A 320 15.73 -17.30 11.19
C TYR A 320 15.37 -18.79 11.12
N LEU A 321 15.95 -19.53 10.17
CA LEU A 321 15.72 -20.97 10.01
C LEU A 321 16.36 -21.79 11.15
N GLU A 322 17.56 -21.42 11.59
CA GLU A 322 18.23 -22.03 12.75
C GLU A 322 17.43 -21.79 14.05
N PHE A 323 16.93 -20.56 14.24
CA PHE A 323 16.03 -20.24 15.33
C PHE A 323 14.73 -21.07 15.27
N ALA A 324 14.14 -21.24 14.07
CA ALA A 324 12.96 -22.08 13.88
C ALA A 324 13.22 -23.54 14.23
N GLN A 325 14.36 -24.10 13.82
CA GLN A 325 14.75 -25.47 14.18
C GLN A 325 15.00 -25.64 15.68
N ALA A 326 15.57 -24.63 16.34
CA ALA A 326 15.70 -24.63 17.80
C ALA A 326 14.32 -24.61 18.47
N PHE A 327 13.38 -23.82 17.94
CA PHE A 327 12.02 -23.70 18.46
C PHE A 327 11.25 -25.03 18.39
N GLU A 328 11.38 -25.78 17.31
CA GLU A 328 10.74 -27.10 17.15
C GLU A 328 11.20 -28.13 18.19
N SER A 329 12.36 -27.94 18.82
CA SER A 329 12.85 -28.82 19.89
C SER A 329 12.22 -28.57 21.26
N LEU A 330 11.42 -27.49 21.41
CA LEU A 330 10.71 -27.10 22.64
C LEU A 330 11.60 -26.90 23.89
N ASN A 331 12.92 -26.90 23.72
CA ASN A 331 13.89 -26.71 24.78
C ASN A 331 14.15 -25.21 25.03
N VAL A 332 13.68 -24.70 26.17
CA VAL A 332 13.76 -23.28 26.54
C VAL A 332 15.19 -22.74 26.52
N THR A 333 16.16 -23.48 27.07
CA THR A 333 17.56 -23.04 27.13
C THR A 333 18.17 -22.94 25.75
N ARG A 334 17.92 -23.94 24.88
CA ARG A 334 18.40 -23.93 23.49
C ARG A 334 17.81 -22.75 22.72
N VAL A 335 16.50 -22.53 22.82
CA VAL A 335 15.82 -21.44 22.11
C VAL A 335 16.30 -20.06 22.60
N LYS A 336 16.47 -19.88 23.92
CA LYS A 336 17.02 -18.63 24.48
C LYS A 336 18.44 -18.35 24.01
N ASN A 337 19.30 -19.38 23.99
CA ASN A 337 20.68 -19.24 23.51
C ASN A 337 20.72 -18.87 22.03
N GLU A 338 19.87 -19.50 21.20
CA GLU A 338 19.81 -19.19 19.77
C GLU A 338 19.22 -17.81 19.50
N PHE A 339 18.20 -17.42 20.26
CA PHE A 339 17.63 -16.07 20.23
C PHE A 339 18.70 -15.01 20.54
N ALA A 340 19.55 -15.24 21.56
CA ALA A 340 20.62 -14.32 21.92
C ALA A 340 21.66 -14.13 20.80
N LYS A 341 21.98 -15.19 20.06
CA LYS A 341 22.89 -15.11 18.91
C LYS A 341 22.28 -14.32 17.74
N VAL A 342 20.99 -14.51 17.48
CA VAL A 342 20.28 -13.93 16.32
C VAL A 342 19.66 -12.54 16.63
N ALA A 343 19.69 -12.10 17.88
CA ALA A 343 19.05 -10.86 18.35
C ALA A 343 19.46 -9.60 17.55
N ASP A 344 20.73 -9.48 17.20
CA ASP A 344 21.23 -8.35 16.41
C ASP A 344 20.64 -8.33 14.99
N MET A 345 20.43 -9.51 14.39
CA MET A 345 19.78 -9.64 13.08
C MET A 345 18.31 -9.23 13.17
N PHE A 346 17.58 -9.70 14.19
CA PHE A 346 16.19 -9.29 14.41
C PHE A 346 16.02 -7.78 14.64
N THR A 347 17.02 -7.15 15.28
CA THR A 347 17.03 -5.71 15.52
C THR A 347 17.25 -4.93 14.23
N LYS A 348 18.23 -5.34 13.41
CA LYS A 348 18.50 -4.76 12.09
C LYS A 348 17.29 -4.85 11.16
N ASP A 349 16.61 -6.00 11.17
CA ASP A 349 15.43 -6.26 10.33
C ASP A 349 14.12 -5.68 10.89
N LYS A 350 14.16 -5.01 12.05
CA LYS A 350 12.98 -4.46 12.76
C LYS A 350 11.90 -5.49 13.10
N ASN A 351 12.28 -6.76 13.27
CA ASN A 351 11.38 -7.88 13.59
C ASN A 351 11.50 -8.37 15.04
N LEU A 352 12.32 -7.72 15.87
CA LEU A 352 12.60 -8.11 17.26
C LEU A 352 11.32 -8.29 18.11
N GLY A 353 10.33 -7.42 17.94
CA GLY A 353 9.06 -7.52 18.66
C GLY A 353 8.32 -8.83 18.38
N LEU A 354 8.29 -9.25 17.12
CA LEU A 354 7.66 -10.50 16.69
C LEU A 354 8.45 -11.71 17.19
N ALA A 355 9.79 -11.66 17.13
CA ALA A 355 10.64 -12.73 17.65
C ALA A 355 10.51 -12.89 19.18
N ARG A 356 10.31 -11.81 19.94
CA ARG A 356 9.99 -11.87 21.37
C ARG A 356 8.64 -12.53 21.64
N GLN A 357 7.64 -12.25 20.81
CA GLN A 357 6.35 -12.94 20.90
C GLN A 357 6.50 -14.44 20.66
N VAL A 358 7.34 -14.86 19.70
CA VAL A 358 7.65 -16.29 19.48
C VAL A 358 8.27 -16.89 20.74
N LEU A 359 9.25 -16.21 21.34
CA LEU A 359 9.89 -16.69 22.59
C LEU A 359 8.87 -16.86 23.73
N GLN A 360 7.92 -15.93 23.86
CA GLN A 360 6.85 -16.04 24.87
C GLN A 360 5.88 -17.19 24.54
N ALA A 361 5.55 -17.39 23.27
CA ALA A 361 4.67 -18.47 22.82
C ALA A 361 5.25 -19.86 23.12
N LEU A 362 6.59 -20.01 23.23
CA LEU A 362 7.25 -21.26 23.60
C LEU A 362 6.70 -21.85 24.91
N TYR A 363 6.48 -21.00 25.91
CA TYR A 363 5.98 -21.46 27.21
C TYR A 363 4.55 -22.01 27.11
N CYS A 364 3.68 -21.31 26.37
CA CYS A 364 2.32 -21.80 26.09
C CYS A 364 2.36 -23.12 25.31
N ARG A 365 3.29 -23.28 24.36
CA ARG A 365 3.46 -24.52 23.59
C ARG A 365 3.90 -25.70 24.45
N ASN A 366 4.84 -25.46 25.36
CA ASN A 366 5.28 -26.48 26.31
C ASN A 366 4.09 -26.94 27.18
N ILE A 367 3.27 -26.01 27.67
CA ILE A 367 2.04 -26.34 28.42
C ILE A 367 1.07 -27.17 27.54
N GLN A 368 0.86 -26.78 26.28
CA GLN A 368 0.02 -27.55 25.34
C GLN A 368 0.56 -28.97 25.09
N GLN A 369 1.88 -29.18 25.15
CA GLN A 369 2.45 -30.53 25.03
C GLN A 369 2.13 -31.38 26.26
N LEU A 370 2.10 -30.77 27.46
CA LEU A 370 1.77 -31.48 28.71
C LEU A 370 0.34 -32.00 28.73
N THR A 371 -0.60 -31.34 28.05
CA THR A 371 -2.00 -31.80 28.00
C THR A 371 -2.17 -33.10 27.19
N GLN A 372 -1.20 -33.47 26.35
CA GLN A 372 -1.23 -34.73 25.59
C GLN A 372 -0.90 -35.95 26.46
N THR A 373 -0.12 -35.76 27.53
CA THR A 373 0.38 -36.85 28.39
C THR A 373 -0.27 -36.85 29.77
N TYR A 374 -0.68 -35.69 30.28
CA TYR A 374 -1.21 -35.54 31.63
C TYR A 374 -2.67 -35.07 31.60
N MET A 375 -3.53 -35.80 32.32
CA MET A 375 -4.93 -35.40 32.56
C MET A 375 -5.05 -34.42 33.73
N THR A 376 -4.21 -34.59 34.76
CA THR A 376 -4.14 -33.75 35.95
C THR A 376 -2.68 -33.47 36.28
N LEU A 377 -2.31 -32.20 36.43
CA LEU A 377 -0.95 -31.79 36.76
C LEU A 377 -0.99 -30.61 37.73
N SER A 378 -0.13 -30.61 38.74
CA SER A 378 -0.05 -29.49 39.68
C SER A 378 0.60 -28.27 39.03
N LEU A 379 0.27 -27.05 39.48
CA LEU A 379 0.89 -25.82 38.96
C LEU A 379 2.42 -25.79 39.18
N ALA A 380 2.91 -26.40 40.26
CA ALA A 380 4.34 -26.51 40.54
C ALA A 380 5.05 -27.45 39.55
N ASP A 381 4.42 -28.57 39.19
CA ASP A 381 4.97 -29.50 38.20
C ASP A 381 4.94 -28.91 36.79
N ILE A 382 3.89 -28.15 36.45
CA ILE A 382 3.82 -27.38 35.19
C ILE A 382 4.99 -26.41 35.11
N ALA A 383 5.20 -25.58 36.14
CA ALA A 383 6.29 -24.61 36.18
C ALA A 383 7.67 -25.27 35.99
N LYS A 384 7.89 -26.40 36.66
CA LYS A 384 9.14 -27.16 36.57
C LYS A 384 9.37 -27.77 35.17
N GLN A 385 8.34 -28.36 34.55
CA GLN A 385 8.47 -28.99 33.23
C GLN A 385 8.59 -27.96 32.09
N VAL A 386 7.96 -26.80 32.26
CA VAL A 386 7.98 -25.70 31.28
C VAL A 386 9.27 -24.86 31.39
N GLY A 387 10.10 -25.09 32.41
CA GLY A 387 11.38 -24.39 32.62
C GLY A 387 11.20 -22.96 33.13
N LEU A 388 10.16 -22.73 33.94
CA LEU A 388 9.99 -21.49 34.70
C LEU A 388 10.77 -21.60 36.03
N GLU A 389 11.62 -20.63 36.31
CA GLU A 389 12.49 -20.62 37.48
C GLU A 389 12.17 -19.42 38.39
N GLY A 390 12.33 -19.61 39.70
CA GLY A 390 12.19 -18.56 40.70
C GLY A 390 10.91 -18.63 41.56
N PRO A 391 10.80 -17.75 42.57
CA PRO A 391 9.71 -17.79 43.56
C PRO A 391 8.34 -17.47 42.97
N ARG A 392 8.28 -16.88 41.77
CA ARG A 392 7.04 -16.55 41.04
C ARG A 392 6.67 -17.56 39.96
N ALA A 393 7.46 -18.62 39.76
CA ALA A 393 7.26 -19.57 38.67
C ALA A 393 5.87 -20.24 38.69
N VAL A 394 5.34 -20.55 39.88
CA VAL A 394 4.00 -21.14 40.04
C VAL A 394 2.91 -20.16 39.62
N HIS A 395 3.06 -18.87 39.97
CA HIS A 395 2.11 -17.83 39.61
C HIS A 395 2.17 -17.50 38.12
N GLU A 396 3.38 -17.47 37.53
CA GLU A 396 3.55 -17.30 36.08
C GLU A 396 2.92 -18.47 35.30
N ALA A 397 3.06 -19.72 35.80
CA ALA A 397 2.39 -20.87 35.22
C ALA A 397 0.86 -20.73 35.28
N GLU A 398 0.31 -20.26 36.40
CA GLU A 398 -1.12 -19.97 36.55
C GLU A 398 -1.57 -18.89 35.55
N GLU A 399 -0.86 -17.76 35.45
CA GLU A 399 -1.18 -16.69 34.50
C GLU A 399 -1.17 -17.17 33.05
N LEU A 400 -0.17 -17.97 32.65
CA LEU A 400 -0.07 -18.54 31.31
C LEU A 400 -1.24 -19.48 31.00
N VAL A 401 -1.62 -20.35 31.94
CA VAL A 401 -2.78 -21.24 31.79
C VAL A 401 -4.06 -20.43 31.65
N VAL A 402 -4.27 -19.43 32.51
CA VAL A 402 -5.45 -18.54 32.43
C VAL A 402 -5.48 -17.79 31.10
N GLN A 403 -4.35 -17.29 30.62
CA GLN A 403 -4.24 -16.62 29.33
C GLN A 403 -4.61 -17.56 28.18
N MET A 404 -4.13 -18.80 28.22
CA MET A 404 -4.47 -19.81 27.21
C MET A 404 -5.97 -20.10 27.19
N VAL A 405 -6.60 -20.25 28.37
CA VAL A 405 -8.06 -20.50 28.45
C VAL A 405 -8.88 -19.32 27.95
N ARG A 406 -8.44 -18.07 28.16
CA ARG A 406 -9.16 -16.87 27.68
C ARG A 406 -9.08 -16.63 26.17
N LEU A 407 -8.13 -17.26 25.49
CA LEU A 407 -7.92 -17.13 24.04
C LEU A 407 -8.71 -18.18 23.24
N TYR A 408 -9.28 -19.18 23.92
CA TYR A 408 -10.28 -20.12 23.40
C TYR A 408 -11.68 -19.68 23.85
#